data_AF-A0AAD9ZBZ9-F1
#
_entry.id   AF-A0AAD9ZBZ9-F1
#
_cell.length_a   1.000
_cell.length_b   1.000
_cell.length_c   1.000
_cell.angle_alpha   90.00
_cell.angle_beta   90.00
_cell.angle_gamma   90.00
#
_symmetry.space_group_name_H-M   'P 1'
#
loop_
_entity.id
_entity.type
_entity.pdbx_description
1 polymer ?
#
loop_
_entity_poly.entity_id
_entity_poly.type
_entity_poly.pdbx_seq_one_letter_code
_entity_poly.pdbx_strand_id
1 'polypeptide(L)'
;MSLLGRQLHACKDLYEESLKRCSNQEAQRLLLPGTMIPRSLQTQSFIYVEPKLYGDTFAARMRGGDWRNVCLTMDVALRLKPSQPQYRILQSVVKNRPLHEAYQVFFIICQAGGWIRGKEFRGLLDCIDVFGAFLTSARTKSAKFDERHLECLVRRAASVIPRRLVEQGGVDGALERLLINLYSVILERSATAGILPAASFFGSAIASSGRLQNLSLLEQALDHTRRHNLAPSHTFFECFLTGAENFGDSAMVKRAWKFLVDSGRSAGHALKRPDWTPKIPSWTGKTDSKIYPDHDQLRIWVKKGDHGARLVKEAKYRGIRPVRYSRSASPINNVDARRKIKVFIRDTDVLLQDALSPKVSMDISMIQPSISQWPTVVPEEWQRNLYDEMSSNSSDILPPGALNESSDRTVSPTGISFADLRYRDWKTINSLLMQAEAFESRPERSKTSGYKKSPWAAADPNLVTRFEDGSTRPHHSPWLLEHLDDIRMEGTKQYTEQEWRDKILNLQSPNYRPPETRQVL
;
A
#
# COMPACT_ATOMS: atom_id res chain seq x y z
N MET A 1 9.01 26.85 15.86
CA MET A 1 9.29 25.41 16.05
C MET A 1 8.01 24.70 16.47
N SER A 2 7.50 23.78 15.67
CA SER A 2 6.24 23.07 15.97
C SER A 2 6.42 22.10 17.15
N LEU A 3 5.33 21.80 17.88
CA LEU A 3 5.28 20.79 18.95
C LEU A 3 5.88 19.43 18.53
N LEU A 4 5.87 19.12 17.24
CA LEU A 4 6.45 17.92 16.65
C LEU A 4 7.99 17.89 16.71
N GLY A 5 8.65 19.05 16.53
CA GLY A 5 10.10 19.14 16.62
C GLY A 5 10.61 18.87 18.05
N ARG A 6 9.91 19.38 19.06
CA ARG A 6 10.24 19.12 20.48
C ARG A 6 10.10 17.63 20.83
N GLN A 7 9.06 16.96 20.30
CA GLN A 7 8.89 15.52 20.50
C GLN A 7 10.00 14.71 19.81
N LEU A 8 10.46 15.12 18.62
CA LEU A 8 11.55 14.44 17.94
C LEU A 8 12.87 14.53 18.71
N HIS A 9 13.24 15.72 19.17
CA HIS A 9 14.45 15.91 19.99
C HIS A 9 14.37 15.08 21.27
N ALA A 10 13.26 15.16 22.01
CA ALA A 10 13.07 14.34 23.20
C ALA A 10 13.16 12.83 22.92
N CYS A 11 12.63 12.34 21.80
CA CYS A 11 12.76 10.93 21.42
C CYS A 11 14.19 10.54 21.00
N LYS A 12 14.95 11.47 20.39
CA LYS A 12 16.37 11.25 20.05
C LYS A 12 17.21 11.20 21.34
N ASP A 13 17.01 12.16 22.23
CA ASP A 13 17.71 12.22 23.52
C ASP A 13 17.42 10.98 24.36
N LEU A 14 16.15 10.56 24.45
CA LEU A 14 15.75 9.33 25.14
C LEU A 14 16.34 8.08 24.49
N TYR A 15 16.44 8.03 23.15
CA TYR A 15 17.07 6.92 22.45
C TYR A 15 18.57 6.86 22.75
N GLU A 16 19.28 7.98 22.63
CA GLU A 16 20.71 8.07 22.94
C GLU A 16 21.00 7.78 24.41
N GLU A 17 20.15 8.25 25.33
CA GLU A 17 20.23 7.93 26.74
C GLU A 17 19.97 6.45 27.01
N SER A 18 18.97 5.85 26.36
CA SER A 18 18.69 4.41 26.46
C SER A 18 19.85 3.59 25.91
N LEU A 19 20.50 4.04 24.83
CA LEU A 19 21.72 3.44 24.30
C LEU A 19 22.86 3.52 25.31
N LYS A 20 23.08 4.66 25.96
CA LYS A 20 24.09 4.84 27.02
C LYS A 20 23.82 3.96 28.24
N ARG A 21 22.55 3.70 28.57
CA ARG A 21 22.13 2.82 29.67
C ARG A 21 22.16 1.34 29.31
N CYS A 22 22.36 0.99 28.03
CA CYS A 22 22.51 -0.40 27.63
C CYS A 22 23.82 -0.94 28.20
N SER A 23 23.74 -1.85 29.18
CA SER A 23 24.93 -2.45 29.81
C SER A 23 25.77 -3.28 28.85
N ASN A 24 25.19 -3.67 27.71
CA ASN A 24 25.86 -4.41 26.67
C ASN A 24 26.43 -3.43 25.62
N GLN A 25 27.75 -3.17 25.71
CA GLN A 25 28.47 -2.31 24.76
C GLN A 25 28.37 -2.80 23.31
N GLU A 26 28.30 -4.12 23.10
CA GLU A 26 28.14 -4.70 21.77
C GLU A 26 26.75 -4.40 21.20
N ALA A 27 25.70 -4.53 22.02
CA ALA A 27 24.35 -4.12 21.64
C ALA A 27 24.30 -2.62 21.34
N GLN A 28 24.92 -1.78 22.17
CA GLN A 28 24.99 -0.34 21.94
C GLN A 28 25.63 -0.02 20.58
N ARG A 29 26.73 -0.69 20.23
CA ARG A 29 27.40 -0.54 18.94
C ARG A 29 26.49 -0.96 17.78
N LEU A 30 25.85 -2.13 17.87
CA LEU A 30 24.99 -2.67 16.82
C LEU A 30 23.72 -1.84 16.58
N LEU A 31 23.33 -1.00 17.55
CA LEU A 31 22.21 -0.08 17.43
C LEU A 31 22.59 1.26 16.79
N LEU A 32 23.87 1.52 16.54
CA LEU A 32 24.30 2.70 15.82
C LEU A 32 23.98 2.54 14.31
N PRO A 33 23.44 3.59 13.66
CA PRO A 33 23.27 3.61 12.22
C PRO A 33 24.56 3.26 11.47
N GLY A 34 24.44 2.51 10.37
CA GLY A 34 25.59 2.08 9.56
C GLY A 34 26.45 0.96 10.16
N THR A 35 26.23 0.56 11.42
CA THR A 35 26.99 -0.55 12.01
C THR A 35 26.53 -1.88 11.43
N MET A 36 27.42 -2.58 10.76
CA MET A 36 27.14 -3.93 10.23
C MET A 36 27.22 -4.98 11.34
N ILE A 37 26.34 -5.98 11.26
CA ILE A 37 26.39 -7.12 12.18
C ILE A 37 27.59 -8.00 11.78
N PRO A 38 28.53 -8.28 12.71
CA PRO A 38 29.61 -9.22 12.49
C PRO A 38 29.10 -10.56 11.93
N ARG A 39 29.84 -11.17 11.00
CA ARG A 39 29.46 -12.45 10.38
C ARG A 39 29.11 -13.53 11.40
N SER A 40 29.81 -13.57 12.52
CA SER A 40 29.57 -14.49 13.64
C SER A 40 28.19 -14.33 14.32
N LEU A 41 27.58 -13.15 14.23
CA LEU A 41 26.25 -12.84 14.76
C LEU A 41 25.17 -12.87 13.66
N GLN A 42 25.53 -13.16 12.40
CA GLN A 42 24.58 -13.21 11.29
C GLN A 42 23.51 -14.29 11.44
N THR A 43 23.84 -15.36 12.16
CA THR A 43 23.00 -16.54 12.38
C THR A 43 22.17 -16.46 13.66
N GLN A 44 22.49 -15.52 14.56
CA GLN A 44 21.76 -15.32 15.81
C GLN A 44 20.44 -14.60 15.57
N SER A 45 19.39 -15.05 16.26
CA SER A 45 18.02 -14.57 16.07
C SER A 45 17.64 -13.36 16.92
N PHE A 46 18.43 -12.95 17.92
CA PHE A 46 18.05 -11.82 18.76
C PHE A 46 19.21 -11.09 19.45
N ILE A 47 19.18 -9.77 19.34
CA ILE A 47 19.64 -8.85 20.39
C ILE A 47 18.38 -8.17 20.90
N TYR A 48 18.09 -8.30 22.19
CA TYR A 48 16.86 -7.76 22.76
C TYR A 48 16.96 -6.23 22.84
N VAL A 49 16.21 -5.58 21.96
CA VAL A 49 15.87 -4.16 22.07
C VAL A 49 14.40 -4.07 22.40
N GLU A 50 14.06 -3.25 23.40
CA GLU A 50 12.67 -3.03 23.76
C GLU A 50 11.89 -2.51 22.53
N PRO A 51 10.90 -3.25 22.01
CA PRO A 51 10.24 -2.89 20.75
C PRO A 51 9.57 -1.51 20.78
N LYS A 52 9.17 -1.05 21.96
CA LYS A 52 8.48 0.21 22.19
C LYS A 52 9.35 1.43 21.89
N LEU A 53 10.57 1.48 22.44
CA LEU A 53 11.50 2.59 22.22
C LEU A 53 11.78 2.76 20.73
N TYR A 54 12.08 1.65 20.05
CA TYR A 54 12.31 1.63 18.62
C TYR A 54 11.10 2.18 17.83
N GLY A 55 9.89 1.72 18.17
CA GLY A 55 8.67 2.16 17.51
C GLY A 55 8.34 3.64 17.74
N ASP A 56 8.59 4.16 18.93
CA ASP A 56 8.34 5.56 19.27
C ASP A 56 9.34 6.49 18.54
N THR A 57 10.63 6.15 18.53
CA THR A 57 11.65 6.91 17.78
C THR A 57 11.35 6.89 16.28
N PHE A 58 10.98 5.73 15.73
CA PHE A 58 10.58 5.60 14.32
C PHE A 58 9.36 6.45 13.98
N ALA A 59 8.30 6.37 14.79
CA ALA A 59 7.09 7.16 14.59
C ALA A 59 7.34 8.67 14.74
N ALA A 60 8.25 9.07 15.63
CA ALA A 60 8.66 10.47 15.77
C ALA A 60 9.41 10.96 14.52
N ARG A 61 10.40 10.20 14.03
CA ARG A 61 11.17 10.52 12.79
C ARG A 61 10.25 10.63 11.58
N MET A 62 9.32 9.68 11.43
CA MET A 62 8.35 9.69 10.32
C MET A 62 7.39 10.89 10.39
N ARG A 63 6.91 11.26 11.57
CA ARG A 63 6.08 12.47 11.77
C ARG A 63 6.87 13.76 11.54
N GLY A 64 8.17 13.75 11.84
CA GLY A 64 9.10 14.84 11.54
C GLY A 64 9.49 14.94 10.06
N GLY A 65 9.18 13.92 9.26
CA GLY A 65 9.59 13.85 7.86
C GLY A 65 11.10 13.65 7.65
N ASP A 66 11.80 13.14 8.67
CA ASP A 66 13.25 12.87 8.66
C ASP A 66 13.50 11.46 8.06
N TRP A 67 13.34 11.35 6.74
CA TRP A 67 13.19 10.07 6.06
C TRP A 67 14.49 9.28 5.95
N ARG A 68 15.62 9.98 5.83
CA ARG A 68 16.93 9.36 5.98
C ARG A 68 17.02 8.58 7.29
N ASN A 69 16.73 9.24 8.42
CA ASN A 69 16.80 8.57 9.71
C ASN A 69 15.69 7.52 9.90
N VAL A 70 14.53 7.65 9.26
CA VAL A 70 13.53 6.56 9.20
C VAL A 70 14.13 5.31 8.56
N CYS A 71 14.84 5.44 7.44
CA CYS A 71 15.49 4.32 6.75
C CYS A 71 16.61 3.71 7.61
N LEU A 72 17.46 4.52 8.24
CA LEU A 72 18.50 4.03 9.16
C LEU A 72 17.92 3.35 10.39
N THR A 73 16.77 3.81 10.88
CA THR A 73 16.07 3.12 11.97
C THR A 73 15.60 1.75 11.49
N MET A 74 14.94 1.71 10.32
CA MET A 74 14.46 0.48 9.69
C MET A 74 15.56 -0.56 9.47
N ASP A 75 16.70 -0.12 8.97
CA ASP A 75 17.93 -0.90 8.82
C ASP A 75 18.34 -1.59 10.13
N VAL A 76 18.41 -0.83 11.22
CA VAL A 76 18.72 -1.39 12.56
C VAL A 76 17.70 -2.46 12.95
N ALA A 77 16.38 -2.25 12.77
CA ALA A 77 15.40 -3.29 13.09
C ALA A 77 15.51 -4.55 12.23
N LEU A 78 15.75 -4.39 10.93
CA LEU A 78 15.87 -5.52 10.00
C LEU A 78 17.12 -6.33 10.31
N ARG A 79 18.22 -5.67 10.66
CA ARG A 79 19.44 -6.32 11.14
C ARG A 79 19.19 -7.15 12.39
N LEU A 80 18.49 -6.59 13.39
CA LEU A 80 18.24 -7.26 14.66
C LEU A 80 17.22 -8.39 14.57
N LYS A 81 16.19 -8.23 13.72
CA LYS A 81 15.07 -9.17 13.57
C LYS A 81 14.66 -9.32 12.10
N PRO A 82 15.51 -9.95 11.25
CA PRO A 82 15.28 -9.99 9.80
C PRO A 82 13.99 -10.75 9.44
N SER A 83 13.63 -11.79 10.19
CA SER A 83 12.40 -12.58 9.95
C SER A 83 11.15 -12.06 10.68
N GLN A 84 11.29 -11.06 11.55
CA GLN A 84 10.18 -10.52 12.34
C GLN A 84 10.29 -9.00 12.44
N PRO A 85 10.31 -8.29 11.30
CA PRO A 85 10.30 -6.85 11.35
C PRO A 85 9.00 -6.38 12.00
N GLN A 86 9.07 -5.22 12.64
CA GLN A 86 7.89 -4.62 13.24
C GLN A 86 6.92 -4.18 12.13
N TYR A 87 6.01 -5.06 11.70
CA TYR A 87 5.18 -4.82 10.51
C TYR A 87 4.36 -3.53 10.56
N ARG A 88 3.94 -3.08 11.75
CA ARG A 88 3.22 -1.80 11.91
C ARG A 88 4.06 -0.57 11.48
N ILE A 89 5.37 -0.65 11.70
CA ILE A 89 6.34 0.38 11.32
C ILE A 89 6.46 0.39 9.80
N LEU A 90 6.71 -0.78 9.20
CA LEU A 90 6.85 -0.92 7.75
C LEU A 90 5.55 -0.52 7.01
N GLN A 91 4.38 -0.92 7.53
CA GLN A 91 3.07 -0.50 7.02
C GLN A 91 2.87 1.02 7.06
N SER A 92 3.46 1.71 8.04
CA SER A 92 3.39 3.16 8.10
C SER A 92 4.26 3.81 7.03
N VAL A 93 5.40 3.21 6.66
CA VAL A 93 6.19 3.69 5.51
C VAL A 93 5.41 3.52 4.22
N VAL A 94 4.83 2.33 4.00
CA VAL A 94 3.98 2.02 2.84
C VAL A 94 2.86 3.04 2.65
N LYS A 95 2.27 3.54 3.74
CA LYS A 95 1.19 4.55 3.71
C LYS A 95 1.66 5.97 3.40
N ASN A 96 2.89 6.32 3.75
CA ASN A 96 3.35 7.71 3.76
C ASN A 96 4.36 8.04 2.67
N ARG A 97 5.02 7.05 2.07
CA ARG A 97 6.04 7.23 1.03
C ARG A 97 5.47 7.15 -0.39
N PRO A 98 6.20 7.67 -1.39
CA PRO A 98 5.91 7.39 -2.78
C PRO A 98 5.81 5.88 -3.04
N LEU A 99 5.05 5.50 -4.06
CA LEU A 99 4.76 4.10 -4.37
C LEU A 99 6.01 3.23 -4.51
N HIS A 100 7.04 3.69 -5.24
CA HIS A 100 8.22 2.89 -5.53
C HIS A 100 9.00 2.53 -4.23
N GLU A 101 9.11 3.47 -3.29
CA GLU A 101 9.64 3.21 -1.95
C GLU A 101 8.74 2.31 -1.11
N ALA A 102 7.42 2.58 -1.12
CA ALA A 102 6.44 1.75 -0.44
C ALA A 102 6.50 0.30 -0.93
N TYR A 103 6.77 0.11 -2.22
CA TYR A 103 6.94 -1.18 -2.85
C TYR A 103 8.21 -1.91 -2.37
N GLN A 104 9.34 -1.21 -2.28
CA GLN A 104 10.58 -1.76 -1.72
C GLN A 104 10.40 -2.20 -0.25
N VAL A 105 9.71 -1.38 0.56
CA VAL A 105 9.39 -1.75 1.95
C VAL A 105 8.41 -2.92 2.02
N PHE A 106 7.45 -2.98 1.11
CA PHE A 106 6.56 -4.13 1.00
C PHE A 106 7.33 -5.42 0.69
N PHE A 107 8.34 -5.35 -0.18
CA PHE A 107 9.18 -6.49 -0.50
C PHE A 107 9.95 -6.99 0.72
N ILE A 108 10.53 -6.09 1.51
CA ILE A 108 11.14 -6.41 2.82
C ILE A 108 10.15 -7.17 3.72
N ILE A 109 8.90 -6.67 3.83
CA ILE A 109 7.85 -7.34 4.63
C ILE A 109 7.64 -8.78 4.14
N CYS A 110 7.53 -8.98 2.82
CA CYS A 110 7.26 -10.29 2.24
C CYS A 110 8.43 -11.25 2.44
N GLN A 111 9.66 -10.80 2.20
CA GLN A 111 10.86 -11.61 2.37
C GLN A 111 11.03 -12.10 3.81
N ALA A 112 10.70 -11.26 4.78
CA ALA A 112 10.66 -11.63 6.19
C ALA A 112 9.54 -12.62 6.56
N GLY A 113 8.65 -12.92 5.61
CA GLY A 113 7.45 -13.73 5.79
C GLY A 113 6.30 -13.03 6.49
N GLY A 114 6.36 -11.70 6.50
CA GLY A 114 5.24 -10.85 6.87
C GLY A 114 4.17 -10.78 5.81
N TRP A 115 3.05 -10.19 6.19
CA TRP A 115 1.97 -9.89 5.28
C TRP A 115 1.42 -8.48 5.51
N ILE A 116 0.96 -7.87 4.42
CA ILE A 116 0.25 -6.60 4.48
C ILE A 116 -1.25 -6.89 4.61
N ARG A 117 -1.92 -6.22 5.54
CA ARG A 117 -3.37 -6.34 5.71
C ARG A 117 -4.10 -5.79 4.49
N GLY A 118 -5.28 -6.35 4.19
CA GLY A 118 -6.06 -5.97 3.01
C GLY A 118 -6.32 -4.45 2.82
N LYS A 119 -6.38 -3.66 3.89
CA LYS A 119 -6.57 -2.20 3.80
C LYS A 119 -5.33 -1.50 3.23
N GLU A 120 -4.15 -1.86 3.73
CA GLU A 120 -2.87 -1.38 3.26
C GLU A 120 -2.54 -1.92 1.87
N PHE A 121 -2.92 -3.17 1.60
CA PHE A 121 -2.78 -3.79 0.29
C PHE A 121 -3.55 -3.04 -0.79
N ARG A 122 -4.75 -2.53 -0.48
CA ARG A 122 -5.53 -1.69 -1.39
C ARG A 122 -4.74 -0.49 -1.91
N GLY A 123 -4.02 0.21 -1.02
CA GLY A 123 -3.23 1.38 -1.41
C GLY A 123 -2.09 1.05 -2.37
N LEU A 124 -1.48 -0.13 -2.22
CA LEU A 124 -0.46 -0.63 -3.15
C LEU A 124 -1.08 -1.05 -4.50
N LEU A 125 -2.23 -1.74 -4.47
CA LEU A 125 -2.92 -2.18 -5.68
C LEU A 125 -3.37 -1.03 -6.58
N ASP A 126 -3.69 0.13 -6.00
CA ASP A 126 -4.08 1.34 -6.75
C ASP A 126 -2.97 1.84 -7.69
N CYS A 127 -1.80 1.22 -7.66
CA CYS A 127 -0.75 1.40 -8.64
C CYS A 127 -0.53 0.11 -9.46
N ILE A 128 -1.00 0.12 -10.71
CA ILE A 128 -1.09 -1.06 -11.59
C ILE A 128 0.24 -1.79 -11.75
N ASP A 129 1.34 -1.05 -11.84
CA ASP A 129 2.64 -1.64 -12.17
C ASP A 129 3.20 -2.51 -11.02
N VAL A 130 2.80 -2.20 -9.78
CA VAL A 130 3.22 -2.94 -8.58
C VAL A 130 2.53 -4.29 -8.45
N PHE A 131 1.44 -4.54 -9.17
CA PHE A 131 0.70 -5.79 -9.03
C PHE A 131 1.54 -7.00 -9.43
N GLY A 132 2.16 -7.00 -10.61
CA GLY A 132 3.03 -8.08 -11.08
C GLY A 132 4.15 -8.38 -10.08
N ALA A 133 4.79 -7.32 -9.57
CA ALA A 133 5.87 -7.36 -8.60
C ALA A 133 5.39 -7.87 -7.22
N PHE A 134 4.15 -7.53 -6.82
CA PHE A 134 3.49 -8.09 -5.65
C PHE A 134 3.32 -9.60 -5.77
N LEU A 135 2.88 -10.09 -6.94
CA LEU A 135 2.73 -11.54 -7.15
C LEU A 135 4.03 -12.26 -6.91
N THR A 136 5.10 -11.69 -7.46
CA THR A 136 6.41 -12.27 -7.36
C THR A 136 6.89 -12.37 -5.90
N SER A 137 6.45 -11.43 -5.06
CA SER A 137 6.69 -11.43 -3.62
C SER A 137 5.79 -12.40 -2.86
N ALA A 138 4.51 -12.49 -3.24
CA ALA A 138 3.52 -13.39 -2.64
C ALA A 138 3.85 -14.88 -2.89
N ARG A 139 4.62 -15.20 -3.95
CA ARG A 139 5.19 -16.53 -4.20
C ARG A 139 6.09 -17.04 -3.07
N THR A 140 6.64 -16.15 -2.25
CA THR A 140 7.49 -16.53 -1.14
C THR A 140 6.62 -17.04 0.01
N LYS A 141 6.38 -18.36 0.01
CA LYS A 141 5.81 -19.36 0.98
C LYS A 141 5.04 -18.96 2.27
N SER A 142 4.90 -17.69 2.65
CA SER A 142 4.38 -17.25 3.95
C SER A 142 3.31 -16.15 3.87
N ALA A 143 3.11 -15.51 2.70
CA ALA A 143 2.06 -14.51 2.56
C ALA A 143 0.68 -15.19 2.53
N LYS A 144 -0.06 -15.13 3.64
CA LYS A 144 -1.46 -15.59 3.68
C LYS A 144 -2.32 -14.62 2.90
N PHE A 145 -2.72 -15.02 1.70
CA PHE A 145 -3.76 -14.32 0.95
C PHE A 145 -5.11 -14.59 1.61
N ASP A 146 -5.88 -13.53 1.86
CA ASP A 146 -7.17 -13.62 2.55
C ASP A 146 -8.32 -13.08 1.67
N GLU A 147 -9.55 -13.26 2.14
CA GLU A 147 -10.78 -12.79 1.49
C GLU A 147 -10.78 -11.28 1.16
N ARG A 148 -10.10 -10.45 1.96
CA ARG A 148 -10.04 -8.99 1.76
C ARG A 148 -9.10 -8.63 0.62
N HIS A 149 -8.10 -9.45 0.36
CA HIS A 149 -7.24 -9.27 -0.80
C HIS A 149 -8.02 -9.54 -2.10
N LEU A 150 -8.83 -10.60 -2.13
CA LEU A 150 -9.74 -10.89 -3.26
C LEU A 150 -10.67 -9.70 -3.54
N GLU A 151 -11.25 -9.13 -2.47
CA GLU A 151 -12.11 -7.95 -2.55
C GLU A 151 -11.38 -6.76 -3.21
N CYS A 152 -10.11 -6.56 -2.86
CA CYS A 152 -9.30 -5.49 -3.44
C CYS A 152 -8.95 -5.77 -4.91
N LEU A 153 -8.70 -7.03 -5.30
CA LEU A 153 -8.47 -7.41 -6.70
C LEU A 153 -9.67 -7.06 -7.58
N VAL A 154 -10.89 -7.40 -7.15
CA VAL A 154 -12.11 -7.10 -7.93
C VAL A 154 -12.35 -5.60 -8.05
N ARG A 155 -12.20 -4.83 -6.96
CA ARG A 155 -12.31 -3.37 -7.05
C ARG A 155 -11.25 -2.79 -7.98
N ARG A 156 -10.03 -3.32 -7.93
CA ARG A 156 -8.94 -2.86 -8.77
C ARG A 156 -9.22 -3.14 -10.23
N ALA A 157 -9.63 -4.37 -10.56
CA ALA A 157 -10.04 -4.80 -11.88
C ALA A 157 -11.04 -3.83 -12.51
N ALA A 158 -12.07 -3.44 -11.75
CA ALA A 158 -13.00 -2.44 -12.20
C ALA A 158 -12.28 -1.11 -12.46
N SER A 159 -11.51 -0.61 -11.50
CA SER A 159 -10.83 0.70 -11.59
C SER A 159 -9.88 0.86 -12.78
N VAL A 160 -9.37 -0.24 -13.35
CA VAL A 160 -8.57 -0.21 -14.60
C VAL A 160 -9.36 0.41 -15.75
N ILE A 161 -10.69 0.25 -15.75
CA ILE A 161 -11.57 0.89 -16.74
C ILE A 161 -11.88 2.32 -16.27
N PRO A 162 -11.46 3.34 -17.04
CA PRO A 162 -11.74 4.72 -16.71
C PRO A 162 -13.25 4.96 -16.71
N ARG A 163 -13.75 5.65 -15.69
CA ARG A 163 -15.18 5.98 -15.60
C ARG A 163 -15.71 6.72 -16.83
N ARG A 164 -14.89 7.59 -17.45
CA ARG A 164 -15.24 8.31 -18.68
C ARG A 164 -15.55 7.37 -19.85
N LEU A 165 -14.82 6.26 -19.95
CA LEU A 165 -15.03 5.27 -21.01
C LEU A 165 -16.40 4.60 -20.85
N VAL A 166 -16.83 4.33 -19.62
CA VAL A 166 -18.17 3.79 -19.34
C VAL A 166 -19.26 4.82 -19.63
N GLU A 167 -19.09 6.07 -19.18
CA GLU A 167 -20.08 7.14 -19.36
C GLU A 167 -20.31 7.49 -20.84
N GLN A 168 -19.33 7.21 -21.70
CA GLN A 168 -19.42 7.37 -23.16
C GLN A 168 -20.03 6.15 -23.87
N GLY A 169 -20.48 5.12 -23.15
CA GLY A 169 -20.90 3.85 -23.74
C GLY A 169 -19.77 3.10 -24.44
N GLY A 170 -18.52 3.43 -24.12
CA GLY A 170 -17.34 2.90 -24.77
C GLY A 170 -16.98 1.49 -24.33
N VAL A 171 -17.61 0.91 -23.31
CA VAL A 171 -17.37 -0.47 -22.91
C VAL A 171 -18.01 -1.41 -23.94
N ASP A 172 -17.19 -1.94 -24.83
CA ASP A 172 -17.66 -2.92 -25.81
C ASP A 172 -17.76 -4.33 -25.23
N GLY A 173 -18.52 -5.20 -25.90
CA GLY A 173 -18.74 -6.58 -25.44
C GLY A 173 -17.47 -7.43 -25.29
N ALA A 174 -16.34 -7.06 -25.93
CA ALA A 174 -15.09 -7.77 -25.73
C ALA A 174 -14.42 -7.37 -24.40
N LEU A 175 -14.48 -6.10 -24.02
CA LEU A 175 -14.05 -5.62 -22.72
C LEU A 175 -14.91 -6.23 -21.59
N GLU A 176 -16.22 -6.32 -21.81
CA GLU A 176 -17.15 -6.99 -20.88
C GLU A 176 -16.78 -8.46 -20.66
N ARG A 177 -16.54 -9.21 -21.74
CA ARG A 177 -16.11 -10.62 -21.63
C ARG A 177 -14.80 -10.78 -20.88
N LEU A 178 -13.85 -9.85 -21.05
CA LEU A 178 -12.59 -9.87 -20.29
C LEU A 178 -12.80 -9.64 -18.79
N LEU A 179 -13.72 -8.75 -18.40
CA LEU A 179 -14.04 -8.53 -16.98
C LEU A 179 -14.71 -9.74 -16.35
N ILE A 180 -15.66 -10.35 -17.06
CA ILE A 180 -16.35 -11.58 -16.62
C ILE A 180 -15.34 -12.72 -16.47
N ASN A 181 -14.43 -12.85 -17.45
CA ASN A 181 -13.35 -13.83 -17.39
C ASN A 181 -12.44 -13.59 -16.18
N LEU A 182 -12.00 -12.34 -15.96
CA LEU A 182 -11.18 -11.98 -14.81
C LEU A 182 -11.86 -12.34 -13.47
N TYR A 183 -13.14 -12.00 -13.34
CA TYR A 183 -13.91 -12.34 -12.15
C TYR A 183 -14.00 -13.86 -11.94
N SER A 184 -14.23 -14.62 -13.01
CA SER A 184 -14.29 -16.08 -12.98
C SER A 184 -12.95 -16.70 -12.61
N VAL A 185 -11.83 -16.19 -13.17
CA VAL A 185 -10.47 -16.60 -12.80
C VAL A 185 -10.19 -16.34 -11.33
N ILE A 186 -10.57 -15.17 -10.79
CA ILE A 186 -10.38 -14.88 -9.36
C ILE A 186 -11.16 -15.89 -8.50
N LEU A 187 -12.42 -16.17 -8.83
CA LEU A 187 -13.26 -17.13 -8.11
C LEU A 187 -12.72 -18.55 -8.17
N GLU A 188 -12.43 -19.05 -9.36
CA GLU A 188 -11.95 -20.41 -9.57
C GLU A 188 -10.63 -20.63 -8.82
N ARG A 189 -9.66 -19.73 -9.02
CA ARG A 189 -8.34 -19.91 -8.42
C ARG A 189 -8.32 -19.68 -6.92
N SER A 190 -9.13 -18.75 -6.41
CA SER A 190 -9.26 -18.59 -4.95
C SER A 190 -9.91 -19.80 -4.29
N ALA A 191 -10.91 -20.41 -4.93
CA ALA A 191 -11.50 -21.66 -4.45
C ALA A 191 -10.47 -22.80 -4.43
N THR A 192 -9.67 -22.94 -5.49
CA THR A 192 -8.58 -23.93 -5.51
C THR A 192 -7.55 -23.66 -4.40
N ALA A 193 -7.33 -22.39 -4.05
CA ALA A 193 -6.39 -21.98 -2.99
C ALA A 193 -6.93 -22.20 -1.58
N GLY A 194 -8.15 -22.70 -1.44
CA GLY A 194 -8.84 -22.80 -0.15
C GLY A 194 -9.20 -21.44 0.42
N ILE A 195 -9.22 -20.38 -0.39
CA ILE A 195 -9.58 -19.02 0.02
C ILE A 195 -11.01 -18.76 -0.43
N LEU A 196 -11.94 -18.93 0.50
CA LEU A 196 -13.36 -18.70 0.23
C LEU A 196 -13.63 -17.20 0.09
N PRO A 197 -14.28 -16.73 -1.00
CA PRO A 197 -14.64 -15.33 -1.13
C PRO A 197 -15.70 -14.93 -0.09
N ALA A 198 -15.45 -13.84 0.63
CA ALA A 198 -16.41 -13.28 1.58
C ALA A 198 -17.57 -12.56 0.89
N ALA A 199 -18.66 -12.29 1.61
CA ALA A 199 -19.77 -11.46 1.09
C ALA A 199 -19.30 -10.08 0.58
N SER A 200 -18.23 -9.51 1.15
CA SER A 200 -17.67 -8.23 0.69
C SER A 200 -17.01 -8.30 -0.69
N PHE A 201 -16.49 -9.47 -1.08
CA PHE A 201 -15.99 -9.74 -2.44
C PHE A 201 -17.12 -9.60 -3.46
N PHE A 202 -18.23 -10.32 -3.24
CA PHE A 202 -19.40 -10.27 -4.10
C PHE A 202 -20.05 -8.88 -4.10
N GLY A 203 -20.11 -8.21 -2.94
CA GLY A 203 -20.49 -6.81 -2.86
C GLY A 203 -19.62 -5.94 -3.78
N SER A 204 -18.30 -6.09 -3.73
CA SER A 204 -17.39 -5.33 -4.59
C SER A 204 -17.59 -5.63 -6.08
N ALA A 205 -17.93 -6.87 -6.45
CA ALA A 205 -18.26 -7.25 -7.82
C ALA A 205 -19.57 -6.60 -8.29
N ILE A 206 -20.59 -6.57 -7.43
CA ILE A 206 -21.89 -5.90 -7.67
C ILE A 206 -21.74 -4.39 -7.82
N ALA A 207 -20.96 -3.74 -6.94
CA ALA A 207 -20.69 -2.31 -7.07
C ALA A 207 -19.93 -2.00 -8.36
N SER A 208 -19.00 -2.89 -8.72
CA SER A 208 -18.23 -2.79 -9.96
C SER A 208 -19.09 -3.01 -11.20
N SER A 209 -20.01 -3.95 -11.18
CA SER A 209 -20.91 -4.24 -12.31
C SER A 209 -21.80 -3.04 -12.63
N GLY A 210 -22.40 -2.41 -11.62
CA GLY A 210 -23.16 -1.18 -11.82
C GLY A 210 -22.31 -0.03 -12.34
N ARG A 211 -21.10 0.15 -11.80
CA ARG A 211 -20.16 1.17 -12.28
C ARG A 211 -19.76 0.96 -13.74
N LEU A 212 -19.74 -0.28 -14.20
CA LEU A 212 -19.36 -0.69 -15.56
C LEU A 212 -20.56 -0.89 -16.50
N GLN A 213 -21.79 -0.69 -16.02
CA GLN A 213 -23.04 -1.00 -16.73
C GLN A 213 -23.14 -2.44 -17.23
N ASN A 214 -22.53 -3.40 -16.53
CA ASN A 214 -22.45 -4.79 -16.97
C ASN A 214 -23.46 -5.67 -16.20
N LEU A 215 -24.62 -5.93 -16.81
CA LEU A 215 -25.70 -6.72 -16.20
C LEU A 215 -25.28 -8.18 -15.97
N SER A 216 -24.56 -8.80 -16.90
CA SER A 216 -24.13 -10.20 -16.79
C SER A 216 -23.23 -10.43 -15.57
N LEU A 217 -22.30 -9.49 -15.29
CA LEU A 217 -21.45 -9.55 -14.11
C LEU A 217 -22.27 -9.39 -12.81
N LEU A 218 -23.31 -8.55 -12.81
CA LEU A 218 -24.23 -8.42 -11.67
C LEU A 218 -24.95 -9.75 -11.41
N GLU A 219 -25.53 -10.34 -12.44
CA GLU A 219 -26.27 -11.60 -12.34
C GLU A 219 -25.36 -12.72 -11.83
N GLN A 220 -24.16 -12.86 -12.40
CA GLN A 220 -23.18 -13.84 -11.97
C GLN A 220 -22.77 -13.64 -10.51
N ALA A 221 -22.49 -12.41 -10.07
CA ALA A 221 -22.13 -12.12 -8.68
C ALA A 221 -23.27 -12.45 -7.69
N LEU A 222 -24.53 -12.14 -8.05
CA LEU A 222 -25.70 -12.46 -7.23
C LEU A 222 -25.95 -13.97 -7.16
N ASP A 223 -25.83 -14.66 -8.28
CA ASP A 223 -25.99 -16.11 -8.36
C ASP A 223 -24.93 -16.86 -7.53
N HIS A 224 -23.65 -16.46 -7.62
CA HIS A 224 -22.63 -17.02 -6.73
C HIS A 224 -22.90 -16.73 -5.25
N THR A 225 -23.35 -15.51 -4.91
CA THR A 225 -23.72 -15.18 -3.52
C THR A 225 -24.78 -16.14 -2.98
N ARG A 226 -25.80 -16.46 -3.80
CA ARG A 226 -26.86 -17.43 -3.44
C ARG A 226 -26.32 -18.85 -3.33
N ARG A 227 -25.52 -19.31 -4.30
CA ARG A 227 -24.96 -20.68 -4.31
C ARG A 227 -24.07 -20.96 -3.11
N HIS A 228 -23.32 -19.97 -2.64
CA HIS A 228 -22.46 -20.09 -1.47
C HIS A 228 -23.19 -19.84 -0.13
N ASN A 229 -24.52 -19.63 -0.16
CA ASN A 229 -25.34 -19.32 1.01
C ASN A 229 -24.74 -18.22 1.91
N LEU A 230 -24.14 -17.20 1.27
CA LEU A 230 -23.48 -16.13 2.00
C LEU A 230 -24.52 -15.16 2.53
N ALA A 231 -24.58 -15.05 3.86
CA ALA A 231 -25.41 -14.05 4.52
C ALA A 231 -24.96 -12.65 4.05
N PRO A 232 -25.87 -11.85 3.47
CA PRO A 232 -25.55 -10.49 3.06
C PRO A 232 -25.07 -9.67 4.26
N SER A 233 -23.86 -9.11 4.18
CA SER A 233 -23.36 -8.18 5.19
C SER A 233 -23.91 -6.77 4.95
N HIS A 234 -23.79 -5.90 5.95
CA HIS A 234 -24.04 -4.47 5.79
C HIS A 234 -23.28 -3.89 4.58
N THR A 235 -21.99 -4.22 4.45
CA THR A 235 -21.14 -3.80 3.33
C THR A 235 -21.64 -4.34 1.99
N PHE A 236 -22.17 -5.55 1.94
CA PHE A 236 -22.79 -6.12 0.73
C PHE A 236 -23.95 -5.25 0.25
N PHE A 237 -24.85 -4.82 1.14
CA PHE A 237 -25.98 -3.96 0.78
C PHE A 237 -25.56 -2.57 0.34
N GLU A 238 -24.56 -1.97 0.98
CA GLU A 238 -24.01 -0.70 0.52
C GLU A 238 -23.48 -0.81 -0.90
N CYS A 239 -22.78 -1.89 -1.21
CA CYS A 239 -22.31 -2.16 -2.54
C CYS A 239 -23.45 -2.45 -3.53
N PHE A 240 -24.50 -3.13 -3.11
CA PHE A 240 -25.69 -3.39 -3.93
C PHE A 240 -26.46 -2.11 -4.26
N LEU A 241 -26.65 -1.22 -3.28
CA LEU A 241 -27.20 0.12 -3.50
C LEU A 241 -26.35 0.95 -4.45
N THR A 242 -25.02 0.94 -4.24
CA THR A 242 -24.07 1.65 -5.12
C THR A 242 -24.12 1.09 -6.55
N GLY A 243 -24.23 -0.22 -6.71
CA GLY A 243 -24.40 -0.87 -8.01
C GLY A 243 -25.70 -0.44 -8.68
N ALA A 244 -26.84 -0.56 -7.99
CA ALA A 244 -28.16 -0.18 -8.48
C ALA A 244 -28.25 1.30 -8.89
N GLU A 245 -27.65 2.19 -8.09
CA GLU A 245 -27.58 3.61 -8.40
C GLU A 245 -26.75 3.87 -9.67
N ASN A 246 -25.61 3.18 -9.81
CA ASN A 246 -24.79 3.35 -11.01
C ASN A 246 -25.52 2.87 -12.26
N PHE A 247 -26.32 1.80 -12.19
CA PHE A 247 -27.20 1.38 -13.30
C PHE A 247 -28.30 2.40 -13.63
N GLY A 248 -28.62 3.34 -12.73
CA GLY A 248 -29.72 4.28 -12.91
C GLY A 248 -31.12 3.63 -12.79
N ASP A 249 -31.21 2.38 -12.34
CA ASP A 249 -32.48 1.68 -12.15
C ASP A 249 -33.11 2.02 -10.79
N SER A 250 -34.06 2.96 -10.83
CA SER A 250 -34.83 3.38 -9.65
C SER A 250 -35.57 2.24 -8.93
N ALA A 251 -36.04 1.23 -9.67
CA ALA A 251 -36.73 0.09 -9.09
C ALA A 251 -35.74 -0.84 -8.38
N MET A 252 -34.55 -1.04 -8.96
CA MET A 252 -33.47 -1.76 -8.30
C MET A 252 -33.02 -1.05 -7.02
N VAL A 253 -32.86 0.27 -7.03
CA VAL A 253 -32.52 1.06 -5.82
C VAL A 253 -33.58 0.90 -4.74
N LYS A 254 -34.87 0.99 -5.08
CA LYS A 254 -35.98 0.77 -4.14
C LYS A 254 -35.93 -0.61 -3.50
N ARG A 255 -35.72 -1.66 -4.31
CA ARG A 255 -35.60 -3.04 -3.83
C ARG A 255 -34.38 -3.24 -2.94
N ALA A 256 -33.23 -2.73 -3.36
CA ALA A 256 -31.98 -2.74 -2.60
C ALA A 256 -32.14 -2.07 -1.23
N TRP A 257 -32.77 -0.90 -1.21
CA TRP A 257 -33.02 -0.13 0.01
C TRP A 257 -33.95 -0.86 0.96
N LYS A 258 -35.08 -1.35 0.46
CA LYS A 258 -36.04 -2.12 1.25
C LYS A 258 -35.38 -3.34 1.88
N PHE A 259 -34.62 -4.11 1.09
CA PHE A 259 -33.96 -5.31 1.56
C PHE A 259 -32.94 -5.01 2.67
N LEU A 260 -32.17 -3.93 2.54
CA LEU A 260 -31.28 -3.47 3.58
C LEU A 260 -32.01 -3.13 4.89
N VAL A 261 -33.11 -2.35 4.80
CA VAL A 261 -33.89 -1.94 5.98
C VAL A 261 -34.50 -3.16 6.66
N ASP A 262 -35.10 -4.06 5.88
CA ASP A 262 -35.73 -5.28 6.39
C ASP A 262 -34.69 -6.22 7.02
N SER A 263 -33.50 -6.35 6.41
CA SER A 263 -32.38 -7.13 6.97
C SER A 263 -31.86 -6.54 8.28
N GLY A 264 -31.68 -5.21 8.35
CA GLY A 264 -31.27 -4.53 9.58
C GLY A 264 -32.27 -4.70 10.72
N ARG A 265 -33.57 -4.59 10.41
CA ARG A 265 -34.66 -4.83 11.38
C ARG A 265 -34.64 -6.27 11.90
N SER A 266 -34.50 -7.24 11.00
CA SER A 266 -34.50 -8.67 11.35
C SER A 266 -33.29 -9.06 12.21
N ALA A 267 -32.14 -8.42 12.00
CA ALA A 267 -30.94 -8.65 12.78
C ALA A 267 -30.97 -7.98 14.17
N GLY A 268 -32.02 -7.24 14.53
CA GLY A 268 -32.10 -6.48 15.79
C GLY A 268 -31.05 -5.35 15.90
N HIS A 269 -30.35 -5.04 14.82
CA HIS A 269 -29.35 -4.00 14.78
C HIS A 269 -29.94 -2.75 14.15
N ALA A 270 -30.07 -1.68 14.93
CA ALA A 270 -30.28 -0.36 14.36
C ALA A 270 -29.10 -0.06 13.42
N LEU A 271 -29.37 0.20 12.14
CA LEU A 271 -28.36 0.68 11.18
C LEU A 271 -27.62 1.86 11.81
N LYS A 272 -26.32 1.68 12.12
CA LYS A 272 -25.53 2.72 12.77
C LYS A 272 -25.44 3.93 11.83
N ARG A 273 -25.95 5.06 12.31
CA ARG A 273 -26.11 6.34 11.60
C ARG A 273 -24.87 6.89 10.86
N PRO A 274 -23.61 6.77 11.36
CA PRO A 274 -22.48 7.50 10.78
C PRO A 274 -22.12 7.11 9.34
N ASP A 275 -22.34 5.86 8.94
CA ASP A 275 -21.71 5.30 7.74
C ASP A 275 -22.44 5.66 6.42
N TRP A 276 -23.72 6.03 6.52
CA TRP A 276 -24.61 6.19 5.35
C TRP A 276 -24.85 7.64 4.98
N THR A 277 -24.85 8.54 5.97
CA THR A 277 -25.16 9.97 5.80
C THR A 277 -24.37 10.67 4.70
N PRO A 278 -23.05 10.41 4.51
CA PRO A 278 -22.28 11.01 3.41
C PRO A 278 -22.68 10.50 2.02
N LYS A 279 -23.26 9.30 1.94
CA LYS A 279 -23.59 8.62 0.67
C LYS A 279 -25.02 8.91 0.20
N ILE A 280 -25.91 9.32 1.10
CA ILE A 280 -27.30 9.69 0.77
C ILE A 280 -27.34 10.80 -0.32
N PRO A 281 -26.57 11.90 -0.23
CA PRO A 281 -26.57 12.93 -1.27
C PRO A 281 -26.18 12.41 -2.65
N SER A 282 -25.17 11.52 -2.76
CA SER A 282 -24.83 10.89 -4.04
C SER A 282 -26.00 10.07 -4.58
N TRP A 283 -26.63 9.27 -3.72
CA TRP A 283 -27.73 8.38 -4.08
C TRP A 283 -28.98 9.15 -4.53
N THR A 284 -29.28 10.28 -3.89
CA THR A 284 -30.42 11.16 -4.22
C THR A 284 -30.16 12.12 -5.37
N GLY A 285 -28.90 12.31 -5.79
CA GLY A 285 -28.54 13.28 -6.82
C GLY A 285 -28.80 12.80 -8.24
N LYS A 286 -28.75 11.47 -8.47
CA LYS A 286 -29.00 10.85 -9.79
C LYS A 286 -30.39 10.28 -9.97
N THR A 287 -31.08 10.00 -8.87
CA THR A 287 -32.41 9.39 -8.86
C THR A 287 -33.38 10.36 -8.19
N ASP A 288 -34.59 10.52 -8.74
CA ASP A 288 -35.65 11.37 -8.17
C ASP A 288 -35.77 11.14 -6.66
N SER A 289 -35.59 12.19 -5.85
CA SER A 289 -35.60 12.14 -4.37
C SER A 289 -36.84 11.45 -3.76
N LYS A 290 -37.91 11.34 -4.54
CA LYS A 290 -39.15 10.60 -4.22
C LYS A 290 -39.00 9.07 -4.23
N ILE A 291 -37.88 8.53 -4.72
CA ILE A 291 -37.67 7.09 -4.89
C ILE A 291 -37.43 6.37 -3.57
N TYR A 292 -36.93 7.03 -2.53
CA TYR A 292 -36.72 6.41 -1.22
C TYR A 292 -38.06 6.37 -0.46
N PRO A 293 -38.75 5.21 -0.39
CA PRO A 293 -40.16 5.14 0.01
C PRO A 293 -40.42 5.45 1.50
N ASP A 294 -39.37 5.82 2.24
CA ASP A 294 -39.37 5.99 3.68
C ASP A 294 -38.46 7.16 4.08
N HIS A 295 -38.52 8.25 3.31
CA HIS A 295 -37.81 9.49 3.64
C HIS A 295 -38.21 10.03 5.04
N ASP A 296 -39.42 9.68 5.50
CA ASP A 296 -39.89 9.97 6.85
C ASP A 296 -39.33 9.03 7.92
N GLN A 297 -39.04 7.75 7.63
CA GLN A 297 -38.30 6.89 8.57
C GLN A 297 -36.84 7.33 8.68
N LEU A 298 -36.21 7.73 7.58
CA LEU A 298 -34.89 8.40 7.63
C LEU A 298 -34.96 9.66 8.48
N ARG A 299 -36.02 10.49 8.39
CA ARG A 299 -36.23 11.65 9.28
C ARG A 299 -36.42 11.27 10.74
N ILE A 300 -37.21 10.23 11.04
CA ILE A 300 -37.40 9.72 12.42
C ILE A 300 -36.06 9.23 12.99
N TRP A 301 -35.24 8.58 12.17
CA TRP A 301 -33.90 8.12 12.53
C TRP A 301 -32.86 9.24 12.57
N VAL A 302 -33.06 10.35 11.86
CA VAL A 302 -32.20 11.56 11.79
C VAL A 302 -32.57 12.62 12.87
N LYS A 303 -33.75 12.55 13.47
CA LYS A 303 -34.18 13.49 14.54
C LYS A 303 -33.48 13.30 15.90
N LYS A 304 -32.85 12.16 16.20
CA LYS A 304 -32.05 11.95 17.44
C LYS A 304 -30.65 12.60 17.47
N GLY A 305 -30.38 13.64 16.67
CA GLY A 305 -29.14 14.42 16.80
C GLY A 305 -28.98 15.49 15.71
N ASP A 306 -28.78 16.73 16.13
CA ASP A 306 -28.86 17.99 15.36
C ASP A 306 -28.04 18.07 14.04
N HIS A 307 -27.05 17.20 13.86
CA HIS A 307 -26.14 17.27 12.71
C HIS A 307 -26.78 16.84 11.37
N GLY A 308 -27.77 15.94 11.38
CA GLY A 308 -28.31 15.39 10.13
C GLY A 308 -29.26 16.34 9.40
N ALA A 309 -30.00 17.18 10.11
CA ALA A 309 -30.82 18.24 9.50
C ALA A 309 -29.95 19.30 8.80
N ARG A 310 -28.75 19.55 9.33
CA ARG A 310 -27.75 20.48 8.75
C ARG A 310 -27.13 19.93 7.47
N LEU A 311 -26.76 18.65 7.42
CA LEU A 311 -26.21 18.00 6.22
C LEU A 311 -27.24 17.85 5.08
N VAL A 312 -28.49 17.53 5.41
CA VAL A 312 -29.59 17.48 4.42
C VAL A 312 -29.90 18.89 3.88
N LYS A 313 -29.89 19.92 4.74
CA LYS A 313 -29.97 21.32 4.28
C LYS A 313 -28.75 21.69 3.43
N GLU A 314 -27.53 21.37 3.83
CA GLU A 314 -26.32 21.66 3.04
C GLU A 314 -26.32 20.94 1.69
N ALA A 315 -26.73 19.68 1.60
CA ALA A 315 -26.84 18.97 0.33
C ALA A 315 -27.87 19.63 -0.61
N LYS A 316 -28.99 20.13 -0.04
CA LYS A 316 -30.04 20.85 -0.77
C LYS A 316 -29.59 22.26 -1.20
N TYR A 317 -28.79 22.96 -0.38
CA TYR A 317 -28.27 24.30 -0.66
C TYR A 317 -27.03 24.30 -1.55
N ARG A 318 -26.20 23.25 -1.53
CA ARG A 318 -24.96 23.20 -2.31
C ARG A 318 -25.16 22.95 -3.80
N GLY A 319 -26.40 22.73 -4.27
CA GLY A 319 -26.73 22.59 -5.69
C GLY A 319 -25.66 21.79 -6.43
N ILE A 320 -25.36 20.58 -5.94
CA ILE A 320 -24.21 19.77 -6.35
C ILE A 320 -24.32 19.54 -7.86
N ARG A 321 -23.66 20.41 -8.63
CA ARG A 321 -23.50 20.21 -10.06
C ARG A 321 -22.63 18.96 -10.20
N PRO A 322 -22.99 18.00 -11.07
CA PRO A 322 -22.13 16.85 -11.33
C PRO A 322 -20.72 17.37 -11.62
N VAL A 323 -19.72 16.79 -10.95
CA VAL A 323 -18.31 17.15 -11.13
C VAL A 323 -18.00 17.06 -12.63
N ARG A 324 -17.92 18.22 -13.30
CA ARG A 324 -17.57 18.29 -14.71
C ARG A 324 -16.07 18.03 -14.79
N TYR A 325 -15.71 16.78 -15.06
CA TYR A 325 -14.34 16.42 -15.34
C TYR A 325 -13.84 17.19 -16.57
N SER A 326 -12.70 17.87 -16.42
CA SER A 326 -12.12 18.66 -17.51
C SER A 326 -11.80 17.77 -18.72
N ARG A 327 -12.26 18.19 -19.91
CA ARG A 327 -12.26 17.43 -21.18
C ARG A 327 -10.86 17.18 -21.77
N SER A 328 -9.77 17.65 -21.17
CA SER A 328 -8.43 17.67 -21.80
C SER A 328 -7.56 16.43 -21.57
N ALA A 329 -8.11 15.26 -21.20
CA ALA A 329 -7.30 14.04 -21.13
C ALA A 329 -7.42 13.28 -22.45
N SER A 330 -6.30 12.81 -22.99
CA SER A 330 -6.23 11.99 -24.21
C SER A 330 -7.29 10.88 -24.17
N PRO A 331 -7.99 10.60 -25.29
CA PRO A 331 -9.00 9.57 -25.34
C PRO A 331 -8.37 8.23 -24.99
N ILE A 332 -8.67 7.72 -23.79
CA ILE A 332 -8.26 6.37 -23.40
C ILE A 332 -9.05 5.41 -24.28
N ASN A 333 -8.37 4.77 -25.22
CA ASN A 333 -8.96 3.83 -26.16
C ASN A 333 -9.19 2.47 -25.47
N ASN A 334 -10.30 1.79 -25.77
CA ASN A 334 -10.59 0.40 -25.40
C ASN A 334 -9.40 -0.54 -25.56
N VAL A 335 -8.55 -0.31 -26.56
CA VAL A 335 -7.33 -1.11 -26.80
C VAL A 335 -6.41 -1.12 -25.57
N ASP A 336 -6.19 0.03 -24.93
CA ASP A 336 -5.33 0.13 -23.75
C ASP A 336 -5.98 -0.51 -22.51
N ALA A 337 -7.29 -0.26 -22.31
CA ALA A 337 -8.05 -0.90 -21.23
C ALA A 337 -8.04 -2.43 -21.34
N ARG A 338 -8.28 -2.97 -22.55
CA ARG A 338 -8.21 -4.41 -22.83
C ARG A 338 -6.81 -4.96 -22.58
N ARG A 339 -5.75 -4.25 -23.00
CA ARG A 339 -4.36 -4.65 -22.75
C ARG A 339 -4.08 -4.74 -21.25
N LYS A 340 -4.44 -3.72 -20.49
CA LYS A 340 -4.26 -3.67 -19.04
C LYS A 340 -5.03 -4.77 -18.32
N ILE A 341 -6.28 -5.04 -18.71
CA ILE A 341 -7.07 -6.13 -18.12
C ILE A 341 -6.48 -7.50 -18.48
N LYS A 342 -6.01 -7.72 -19.72
CA LYS A 342 -5.34 -8.99 -20.08
C LYS A 342 -4.10 -9.24 -19.25
N VAL A 343 -3.26 -8.21 -19.08
CA VAL A 343 -2.09 -8.28 -18.17
C VAL A 343 -2.56 -8.61 -16.76
N PHE A 344 -3.57 -7.90 -16.26
CA PHE A 344 -4.11 -8.14 -14.92
C PHE A 344 -4.71 -9.54 -14.74
N ILE A 345 -5.37 -10.12 -15.75
CA ILE A 345 -5.86 -11.51 -15.73
C ILE A 345 -4.70 -12.49 -15.61
N ARG A 346 -3.71 -12.38 -16.50
CA ARG A 346 -2.53 -13.24 -16.47
C ARG A 346 -1.83 -13.16 -15.12
N ASP A 347 -1.63 -11.95 -14.64
CA ASP A 347 -0.99 -11.66 -13.37
C ASP A 347 -1.82 -12.26 -12.20
N THR A 348 -3.14 -12.08 -12.21
CA THR A 348 -4.01 -12.65 -11.16
C THR A 348 -4.06 -14.18 -11.19
N ASP A 349 -4.08 -14.78 -12.39
CA ASP A 349 -4.06 -16.23 -12.58
C ASP A 349 -2.77 -16.82 -12.00
N VAL A 350 -1.63 -16.24 -12.34
CA VAL A 350 -0.32 -16.61 -11.80
C VAL A 350 -0.29 -16.49 -10.28
N LEU A 351 -0.76 -15.37 -9.72
CA LEU A 351 -0.80 -15.15 -8.27
C LEU A 351 -1.54 -16.26 -7.53
N LEU A 352 -2.74 -16.57 -8.02
CA LEU A 352 -3.62 -17.50 -7.32
C LEU A 352 -3.23 -18.94 -7.59
N GLN A 353 -2.64 -19.27 -8.75
CA GLN A 353 -2.01 -20.58 -9.01
C GLN A 353 -0.81 -20.83 -8.09
N ASP A 354 0.05 -19.83 -7.90
CA ASP A 354 1.22 -19.97 -7.03
C ASP A 354 0.82 -20.13 -5.56
N ALA A 355 -0.29 -19.49 -5.13
CA ALA A 355 -0.87 -19.72 -3.81
C ALA A 355 -1.31 -21.18 -3.58
N LEU A 356 -1.55 -21.95 -4.66
CA LEU A 356 -1.89 -23.37 -4.59
C LEU A 356 -0.69 -24.27 -4.37
N SER A 357 0.48 -23.84 -4.86
CA SER A 357 1.64 -24.72 -4.99
C SER A 357 2.26 -25.00 -3.62
N PRO A 358 2.09 -26.22 -3.06
CA PRO A 358 2.77 -26.55 -1.84
C PRO A 358 4.24 -26.79 -2.16
N LYS A 359 5.11 -25.97 -1.57
CA LYS A 359 6.55 -26.25 -1.37
C LYS A 359 7.51 -26.04 -2.56
N VAL A 360 7.16 -25.43 -3.68
CA VAL A 360 8.21 -25.07 -4.66
C VAL A 360 9.13 -24.00 -4.06
N SER A 361 10.38 -24.38 -3.75
CA SER A 361 11.43 -23.46 -3.34
C SER A 361 11.83 -22.66 -4.58
N MET A 362 11.08 -21.60 -4.86
CA MET A 362 11.39 -20.74 -5.99
C MET A 362 12.62 -19.90 -5.65
N ASP A 363 13.57 -19.82 -6.58
CA ASP A 363 14.72 -18.93 -6.41
C ASP A 363 14.26 -17.48 -6.55
N ILE A 364 14.19 -16.80 -5.40
CA ILE A 364 13.76 -15.41 -5.26
C ILE A 364 14.75 -14.44 -5.94
N SER A 365 15.96 -14.89 -6.31
CA SER A 365 16.91 -14.09 -7.07
C SER A 365 16.36 -13.68 -8.45
N MET A 366 15.54 -14.53 -9.08
CA MET A 366 14.93 -14.27 -10.40
C MET A 366 13.77 -13.28 -10.36
N ILE A 367 13.40 -12.83 -9.16
CA ILE A 367 12.13 -12.17 -8.85
C ILE A 367 12.36 -10.69 -8.54
N GLN A 368 13.49 -10.09 -8.93
CA GLN A 368 13.67 -8.65 -8.83
C GLN A 368 12.77 -7.92 -9.84
N PRO A 369 11.78 -7.15 -9.39
CA PRO A 369 10.90 -6.42 -10.28
C PRO A 369 11.61 -5.20 -10.87
N SER A 370 11.33 -4.94 -12.15
CA SER A 370 11.86 -3.78 -12.90
C SER A 370 11.55 -2.42 -12.26
N ILE A 371 10.53 -2.35 -11.40
CA ILE A 371 10.09 -1.11 -10.73
C ILE A 371 10.98 -0.76 -9.53
N SER A 372 11.61 -1.76 -8.89
CA SER A 372 12.56 -1.53 -7.80
C SER A 372 14.00 -1.39 -8.28
N GLN A 373 14.26 -1.62 -9.57
CA GLN A 373 15.53 -1.26 -10.19
C GLN A 373 15.59 0.26 -10.30
N TRP A 374 15.88 0.93 -9.17
CA TRP A 374 16.97 1.88 -9.27
C TRP A 374 18.08 1.09 -9.95
N PRO A 375 18.53 1.49 -11.15
CA PRO A 375 19.62 0.83 -11.83
C PRO A 375 20.81 0.91 -10.86
N THR A 376 20.96 -0.16 -10.10
CA THR A 376 22.20 -0.43 -9.42
C THR A 376 23.08 -0.84 -10.57
N VAL A 377 23.75 0.16 -11.15
CA VAL A 377 24.72 -0.04 -12.23
C VAL A 377 25.85 -0.97 -11.75
N VAL A 378 25.96 -1.16 -10.44
CA VAL A 378 26.95 -2.03 -9.82
C VAL A 378 26.49 -3.49 -9.81
N PRO A 379 27.34 -4.43 -10.27
CA PRO A 379 27.07 -5.86 -10.21
C PRO A 379 26.65 -6.35 -8.82
N GLU A 380 25.73 -7.31 -8.77
CA GLU A 380 25.25 -7.93 -7.53
C GLU A 380 26.39 -8.55 -6.72
N GLU A 381 27.36 -9.16 -7.40
CA GLU A 381 28.56 -9.75 -6.79
C GLU A 381 29.37 -8.71 -6.04
N TRP A 382 29.56 -7.52 -6.61
CA TRP A 382 30.27 -6.44 -5.94
C TRP A 382 29.52 -5.94 -4.70
N GLN A 383 28.19 -5.78 -4.79
CA GLN A 383 27.38 -5.35 -3.65
C GLN A 383 27.45 -6.36 -2.51
N ARG A 384 27.45 -7.66 -2.83
CA ARG A 384 27.64 -8.75 -1.87
C ARG A 384 29.03 -8.70 -1.26
N ASN A 385 30.08 -8.52 -2.05
CA ASN A 385 31.46 -8.39 -1.57
C ASN A 385 31.62 -7.19 -0.63
N LEU A 386 31.05 -6.03 -0.97
CA LEU A 386 31.06 -4.86 -0.09
C LEU A 386 30.31 -5.14 1.23
N TYR A 387 29.14 -5.77 1.16
CA TYR A 387 28.41 -6.17 2.37
C TYR A 387 29.22 -7.11 3.26
N ASP A 388 29.85 -8.12 2.65
CA ASP A 388 30.66 -9.11 3.35
C ASP A 388 31.94 -8.46 3.92
N GLU A 389 32.58 -7.52 3.21
CA GLU A 389 33.73 -6.75 3.68
C GLU A 389 33.36 -5.93 4.93
N MET A 390 32.28 -5.16 4.87
CA MET A 390 31.83 -4.35 6.01
C MET A 390 31.36 -5.21 7.19
N SER A 391 30.84 -6.41 6.92
CA SER A 391 30.44 -7.37 7.96
C SER A 391 31.64 -8.12 8.56
N SER A 392 32.72 -8.28 7.79
CA SER A 392 33.94 -8.99 8.20
C SER A 392 34.88 -8.08 8.97
N ASN A 393 35.03 -6.79 8.62
CA ASN A 393 35.86 -5.83 9.37
C ASN A 393 35.38 -5.59 10.82
N SER A 394 34.25 -6.18 11.21
CA SER A 394 33.71 -6.14 12.56
C SER A 394 34.18 -7.31 13.45
N SER A 395 35.01 -8.23 12.93
CA SER A 395 35.33 -9.53 13.54
C SER A 395 36.47 -9.56 14.57
N ASP A 396 37.14 -8.45 14.88
CA ASP A 396 38.24 -8.42 15.86
C ASP A 396 37.81 -8.69 17.33
N ILE A 397 36.56 -9.08 17.57
CA ILE A 397 35.94 -8.99 18.91
C ILE A 397 35.50 -10.34 19.48
N LEU A 398 35.41 -11.41 18.68
CA LEU A 398 35.07 -12.71 19.25
C LEU A 398 36.30 -13.55 19.59
N PRO A 399 36.32 -14.19 20.79
CA PRO A 399 37.40 -15.08 21.15
C PRO A 399 37.49 -16.23 20.13
N PRO A 400 38.71 -16.64 19.74
CA PRO A 400 38.93 -17.76 18.83
C PRO A 400 38.34 -19.03 19.46
N GLY A 401 37.20 -19.50 18.93
CA GLY A 401 36.50 -20.68 19.42
C GLY A 401 34.97 -20.68 19.31
N ALA A 402 34.32 -19.53 19.04
CA ALA A 402 32.85 -19.44 18.98
C ALA A 402 32.21 -19.76 17.62
N LEU A 403 33.00 -20.02 16.57
CA LEU A 403 32.49 -20.30 15.23
C LEU A 403 32.19 -21.80 15.06
N ASN A 404 31.05 -22.24 15.59
CA ASN A 404 30.49 -23.53 15.15
C ASN A 404 29.92 -23.36 13.73
N GLU A 405 30.50 -24.08 12.77
CA GLU A 405 30.10 -24.15 11.35
C GLU A 405 28.65 -24.62 11.12
N SER A 406 27.94 -25.04 12.17
CA SER A 406 26.56 -25.53 12.09
C SER A 406 25.48 -24.44 12.09
N SER A 407 25.84 -23.16 12.22
CA SER A 407 24.87 -22.06 12.43
C SER A 407 24.22 -21.52 11.16
N ASP A 408 24.62 -21.97 9.97
CA ASP A 408 24.10 -21.52 8.66
C ASP A 408 22.66 -22.00 8.35
N ARG A 409 22.00 -22.68 9.31
CA ARG A 409 20.68 -23.29 9.12
C ARG A 409 19.51 -22.40 9.52
N THR A 410 19.74 -21.23 10.12
CA THR A 410 18.64 -20.35 10.52
C THR A 410 18.01 -19.71 9.28
N VAL A 411 16.84 -20.20 8.89
CA VAL A 411 16.05 -19.70 7.76
C VAL A 411 14.83 -18.93 8.24
N SER A 412 14.42 -17.94 7.46
CA SER A 412 13.17 -17.22 7.62
C SER A 412 11.95 -18.13 7.35
N PRO A 413 10.72 -17.68 7.67
CA PRO A 413 9.50 -18.39 7.26
C PRO A 413 9.38 -18.60 5.74
N THR A 414 10.07 -17.77 4.94
CA THR A 414 10.14 -17.89 3.47
C THR A 414 11.21 -18.89 3.00
N GLY A 415 12.03 -19.43 3.89
CA GLY A 415 13.13 -20.34 3.58
C GLY A 415 14.43 -19.64 3.14
N ILE A 416 14.54 -18.32 3.32
CA ILE A 416 15.74 -17.54 3.02
C ILE A 416 16.67 -17.60 4.24
N SER A 417 17.97 -17.83 4.05
CA SER A 417 18.94 -17.77 5.15
C SER A 417 18.93 -16.37 5.80
N PHE A 418 19.21 -16.27 7.10
CA PHE A 418 19.26 -14.96 7.76
C PHE A 418 20.37 -14.07 7.19
N ALA A 419 21.49 -14.64 6.75
CA ALA A 419 22.56 -13.90 6.08
C ALA A 419 22.07 -13.28 4.76
N ASP A 420 21.42 -14.07 3.91
CA ASP A 420 20.90 -13.56 2.63
C ASP A 420 19.75 -12.57 2.84
N LEU A 421 18.92 -12.78 3.85
CA LEU A 421 17.83 -11.86 4.17
C LEU A 421 18.39 -10.51 4.63
N ARG A 422 19.39 -10.49 5.51
CA ARG A 422 20.05 -9.24 5.96
C ARG A 422 20.77 -8.52 4.82
N TYR A 423 21.42 -9.26 3.93
CA TYR A 423 22.03 -8.68 2.73
C TYR A 423 20.99 -8.02 1.81
N ARG A 424 19.88 -8.71 1.54
CA ARG A 424 18.78 -8.18 0.71
C ARG A 424 18.09 -6.97 1.35
N ASP A 425 17.87 -7.01 2.67
CA ASP A 425 17.36 -5.90 3.44
C ASP A 425 18.32 -4.71 3.38
N TRP A 426 19.62 -4.91 3.62
CA TRP A 426 20.65 -3.86 3.51
C TRP A 426 20.67 -3.21 2.13
N LYS A 427 20.62 -4.02 1.05
CA LYS A 427 20.56 -3.52 -0.33
C LYS A 427 19.34 -2.64 -0.55
N THR A 428 18.17 -3.09 -0.08
CA THR A 428 16.90 -2.37 -0.21
C THR A 428 16.92 -1.07 0.61
N ILE A 429 17.47 -1.09 1.82
CA ILE A 429 17.67 0.09 2.66
C ILE A 429 18.56 1.12 1.98
N ASN A 430 19.67 0.72 1.38
CA ASN A 430 20.55 1.65 0.69
C ASN A 430 19.84 2.29 -0.51
N SER A 431 19.04 1.52 -1.24
CA SER A 431 18.16 2.05 -2.28
C SER A 431 17.21 3.12 -1.75
N LEU A 432 16.56 2.84 -0.61
CA LEU A 432 15.66 3.79 0.06
C LEU A 432 16.39 5.03 0.58
N LEU A 433 17.62 4.90 1.08
CA LEU A 433 18.43 6.03 1.54
C LEU A 433 18.77 6.99 0.41
N MET A 434 19.16 6.48 -0.76
CA MET A 434 19.43 7.31 -1.94
C MET A 434 18.16 8.00 -2.44
N GLN A 435 17.03 7.30 -2.44
CA GLN A 435 15.73 7.88 -2.80
C GLN A 435 15.32 8.97 -1.81
N ALA A 436 15.51 8.75 -0.51
CA ALA A 436 15.24 9.73 0.53
C ALA A 436 16.12 10.98 0.37
N GLU A 437 17.41 10.81 0.11
CA GLU A 437 18.35 11.91 -0.16
C GLU A 437 17.93 12.72 -1.39
N ALA A 438 17.65 12.06 -2.52
CA ALA A 438 17.20 12.70 -3.76
C ALA A 438 15.85 13.41 -3.61
N PHE A 439 15.00 12.93 -2.70
CA PHE A 439 13.73 13.55 -2.38
C PHE A 439 13.87 14.75 -1.43
N GLU A 440 14.78 14.67 -0.45
CA GLU A 440 15.03 15.72 0.54
C GLU A 440 15.85 16.89 -0.04
N SER A 441 16.72 16.65 -1.03
CA SER A 441 17.52 17.69 -1.70
C SER A 441 16.70 18.66 -2.56
N ARG A 442 15.40 18.42 -2.76
CA ARG A 442 14.53 19.26 -3.58
C ARG A 442 14.19 20.59 -2.87
N PRO A 443 14.58 21.75 -3.42
CA PRO A 443 14.44 23.06 -2.76
C PRO A 443 12.96 23.50 -2.57
N GLU A 444 12.03 23.01 -3.38
CA GLU A 444 10.62 23.42 -3.42
C GLU A 444 9.82 23.11 -2.13
N ARG A 445 10.33 22.23 -1.28
CA ARG A 445 9.65 21.87 -0.01
C ARG A 445 9.84 22.89 1.11
N SER A 446 10.91 23.67 1.07
CA SER A 446 11.17 24.71 2.08
C SER A 446 10.05 25.77 2.11
N LYS A 447 9.40 26.02 0.95
CA LYS A 447 8.40 27.09 0.78
C LYS A 447 6.95 26.64 0.98
N THR A 448 6.64 25.35 0.96
CA THR A 448 5.25 24.83 0.97
C THR A 448 4.88 24.01 2.22
N SER A 449 5.67 24.04 3.29
CA SER A 449 5.51 23.20 4.50
C SER A 449 4.19 23.35 5.30
N GLY A 450 3.19 24.06 4.78
CA GLY A 450 1.79 23.93 5.19
C GLY A 450 1.11 22.61 4.79
N TYR A 451 1.72 21.79 3.92
CA TYR A 451 1.17 20.48 3.51
C TYR A 451 1.20 19.46 4.66
N LYS A 452 0.14 19.46 5.48
CA LYS A 452 -0.17 18.37 6.41
C LYS A 452 -0.66 17.16 5.60
N LYS A 453 0.14 16.09 5.66
CA LYS A 453 -0.09 14.71 5.17
C LYS A 453 0.35 14.46 3.73
N SER A 454 1.01 13.32 3.58
CA SER A 454 1.30 12.67 2.30
C SER A 454 0.03 12.58 1.44
N PRO A 455 0.07 12.90 0.13
CA PRO A 455 -1.10 12.84 -0.76
C PRO A 455 -1.81 11.48 -0.74
N TRP A 456 -1.08 10.39 -0.46
CA TRP A 456 -1.61 9.02 -0.39
C TRP A 456 -2.36 8.74 0.92
N ALA A 457 -1.96 9.36 2.03
CA ALA A 457 -2.57 9.19 3.35
C ALA A 457 -3.86 10.02 3.51
N ALA A 458 -4.11 10.97 2.61
CA ALA A 458 -5.29 11.82 2.56
C ALA A 458 -6.25 11.46 1.43
N ALA A 459 -6.28 10.20 0.99
CA ALA A 459 -7.42 9.66 0.25
C ALA A 459 -8.66 9.55 1.17
N ASP A 460 -9.10 10.68 1.71
CA ASP A 460 -10.51 10.88 2.00
C ASP A 460 -11.16 11.13 0.63
N PRO A 461 -12.04 10.22 0.15
CA PRO A 461 -12.72 10.40 -1.13
C PRO A 461 -13.56 11.69 -1.20
N ASN A 462 -13.73 12.44 -0.09
CA ASN A 462 -14.46 13.70 -0.03
C ASN A 462 -13.58 14.97 0.02
N LEU A 463 -12.25 14.86 0.16
CA LEU A 463 -11.34 16.01 0.14
C LEU A 463 -10.86 16.29 -1.29
N VAL A 464 -11.74 16.92 -2.06
CA VAL A 464 -11.40 17.54 -3.34
C VAL A 464 -10.80 18.92 -3.05
N THR A 465 -9.47 19.07 -3.16
CA THR A 465 -8.88 20.41 -3.25
C THR A 465 -9.24 21.01 -4.60
N ARG A 466 -10.03 22.10 -4.57
CA ARG A 466 -10.26 22.96 -5.73
C ARG A 466 -8.96 23.70 -6.02
N PHE A 467 -8.41 23.48 -7.21
CA PHE A 467 -7.45 24.41 -7.79
C PHE A 467 -8.16 25.72 -8.13
N GLU A 468 -7.42 26.83 -8.21
CA GLU A 468 -7.98 28.15 -8.61
C GLU A 468 -8.63 28.11 -10.01
N ASP A 469 -8.27 27.13 -10.84
CA ASP A 469 -8.85 26.87 -12.16
C ASP A 469 -10.16 26.04 -12.14
N GLY A 470 -10.63 25.61 -10.96
CA GLY A 470 -11.84 24.82 -10.80
C GLY A 470 -11.74 23.35 -11.24
N SER A 471 -10.55 22.84 -11.57
CA SER A 471 -10.36 21.46 -12.00
C SER A 471 -10.32 20.46 -10.82
N THR A 472 -10.79 19.24 -11.08
CA THR A 472 -10.69 18.09 -10.17
C THR A 472 -10.02 16.94 -10.94
N ARG A 473 -8.78 16.60 -10.58
CA ARG A 473 -8.00 15.54 -11.24
C ARG A 473 -7.81 14.38 -10.26
N PRO A 474 -8.00 13.11 -10.68
CA PRO A 474 -7.52 11.98 -9.89
C PRO A 474 -5.99 12.09 -9.80
N HIS A 475 -5.45 12.03 -8.57
CA HIS A 475 -4.02 12.17 -8.30
C HIS A 475 -3.22 11.00 -8.88
N HIS A 476 -2.84 11.08 -10.15
CA HIS A 476 -1.45 10.85 -10.51
C HIS A 476 -0.87 12.25 -10.68
N SER A 477 -0.23 12.75 -9.63
CA SER A 477 0.33 14.08 -9.66
C SER A 477 1.40 14.17 -10.75
N PRO A 478 1.47 15.28 -11.50
CA PRO A 478 2.60 15.57 -12.39
C PRO A 478 3.96 15.36 -11.70
N TRP A 479 4.04 15.67 -10.39
CA TRP A 479 5.23 15.41 -9.58
C TRP A 479 5.63 13.93 -9.51
N LEU A 480 4.70 12.96 -9.56
CA LEU A 480 5.07 11.54 -9.52
C LEU A 480 5.78 11.13 -10.80
N LEU A 481 5.27 11.57 -11.96
CA LEU A 481 5.90 11.27 -13.25
C LEU A 481 7.25 11.96 -13.38
N GLU A 482 7.33 13.23 -13.01
CA GLU A 482 8.59 13.98 -12.93
C GLU A 482 9.57 13.34 -11.94
N HIS A 483 9.09 12.85 -10.79
CA HIS A 483 9.91 12.14 -9.82
C HIS A 483 10.40 10.79 -10.33
N LEU A 484 9.58 10.05 -11.09
CA LEU A 484 9.99 8.82 -11.75
C LEU A 484 11.01 9.08 -12.86
N ASP A 485 10.84 10.17 -13.62
CA ASP A 485 11.82 10.60 -14.63
C ASP A 485 13.13 11.06 -13.99
N ASP A 486 13.10 11.79 -12.88
CA ASP A 486 14.30 12.16 -12.13
C ASP A 486 14.99 10.94 -11.53
N ILE A 487 14.24 10.00 -10.94
CA ILE A 487 14.78 8.72 -10.46
C ILE A 487 15.43 7.96 -11.62
N ARG A 488 14.79 7.98 -12.79
CA ARG A 488 15.32 7.34 -13.99
C ARG A 488 16.59 8.04 -14.46
N MET A 489 16.63 9.37 -14.48
CA MET A 489 17.80 10.17 -14.87
C MET A 489 18.96 10.02 -13.88
N GLU A 490 18.69 10.06 -12.57
CA GLU A 490 19.68 9.82 -11.53
C GLU A 490 20.17 8.37 -11.57
N GLY A 491 19.27 7.43 -11.84
CA GLY A 491 19.62 6.04 -12.09
C GLY A 491 20.48 5.85 -13.36
N THR A 492 20.32 6.69 -14.39
CA THR A 492 21.16 6.59 -15.58
C THR A 492 22.60 7.05 -15.35
N LYS A 493 22.91 7.73 -14.23
CA LYS A 493 24.29 8.06 -13.87
C LYS A 493 25.05 6.78 -13.53
N GLN A 494 26.04 6.48 -14.35
CA GLN A 494 27.01 5.43 -14.06
C GLN A 494 27.98 5.97 -13.02
N TYR A 495 27.78 5.55 -11.78
CA TYR A 495 28.76 5.73 -10.71
C TYR A 495 29.76 4.57 -10.79
N THR A 496 31.03 4.89 -10.57
CA THR A 496 32.08 3.89 -10.33
C THR A 496 31.82 3.13 -9.03
N GLU A 497 32.43 1.95 -8.88
CA GLU A 497 32.38 1.17 -7.63
C GLU A 497 32.83 2.01 -6.43
N GLN A 498 33.88 2.81 -6.59
CA GLN A 498 34.40 3.67 -5.53
C GLN A 498 33.41 4.78 -5.14
N GLU A 499 32.81 5.47 -6.12
CA GLU A 499 31.80 6.49 -5.84
C GLU A 499 30.57 5.91 -5.14
N TRP A 500 30.15 4.70 -5.53
CA TRP A 500 29.07 3.98 -4.86
C TRP A 500 29.43 3.63 -3.41
N ARG A 501 30.64 3.12 -3.20
CA ARG A 501 31.15 2.79 -1.87
C ARG A 501 31.17 4.03 -0.98
N ASP A 502 31.76 5.11 -1.47
CA ASP A 502 31.83 6.38 -0.74
C ASP A 502 30.43 6.94 -0.46
N LYS A 503 29.51 6.85 -1.42
CA LYS A 503 28.13 7.28 -1.24
C LYS A 503 27.40 6.46 -0.17
N ILE A 504 27.53 5.12 -0.17
CA ILE A 504 26.93 4.26 0.85
C ILE A 504 27.51 4.56 2.23
N LEU A 505 28.83 4.63 2.35
CA LEU A 505 29.52 4.93 3.62
C LEU A 505 29.11 6.31 4.15
N ASN A 506 29.03 7.30 3.27
CA ASN A 506 28.53 8.63 3.61
C ASN A 506 27.07 8.58 4.06
N LEU A 507 26.17 7.96 3.29
CA LEU A 507 24.74 7.88 3.62
C LEU A 507 24.47 7.15 4.93
N GLN A 508 25.33 6.21 5.32
CA GLN A 508 25.23 5.46 6.58
C GLN A 508 25.92 6.15 7.75
N SER A 509 26.81 7.11 7.50
CA SER A 509 27.55 7.83 8.54
C SER A 509 26.61 8.63 9.46
N PRO A 510 26.75 8.55 10.79
CA PRO A 510 25.97 9.38 11.72
C PRO A 510 26.24 10.88 11.52
N ASN A 511 27.41 11.23 10.98
CA ASN A 511 27.84 12.62 10.76
C ASN A 511 27.47 13.17 9.38
N TYR A 512 26.81 12.37 8.54
CA TYR A 512 26.37 12.82 7.23
C TYR A 512 25.43 14.01 7.36
N ARG A 513 25.82 15.10 6.71
CA ARG A 513 24.96 16.25 6.45
C ARG A 513 24.61 16.20 4.98
N PRO A 514 23.31 16.28 4.62
CA PRO A 514 22.94 16.51 3.23
C PRO A 514 23.75 17.72 2.71
N PRO A 515 24.25 17.69 1.48
CA PRO A 515 24.88 18.86 0.89
C PRO A 515 23.94 20.04 1.13
N GLU A 516 24.42 21.06 1.84
CA GLU A 516 23.60 22.22 2.18
C GLU A 516 22.95 22.67 0.88
N THR A 517 21.61 22.65 0.84
CA THR A 517 20.84 23.17 -0.30
C THR A 517 21.45 24.52 -0.59
N ARG A 518 22.23 24.64 -1.68
CA ARG A 518 22.87 25.90 -2.07
C ARG A 518 21.76 26.91 -1.95
N GLN A 519 21.89 27.86 -1.03
CA GLN A 519 20.99 28.99 -0.99
C GLN A 519 21.23 29.68 -2.34
N VAL A 520 20.40 29.34 -3.32
CA VAL A 520 20.32 30.06 -4.58
C VAL A 520 19.79 31.42 -4.15
N LEU A 521 20.73 32.36 -3.98
CA LEU A 521 20.45 33.78 -3.79
C LEU A 521 19.63 34.29 -4.96
#